data_AF-A0A7C4E351-F1
#
_entry.id   AF-A0A7C4E351-F1
#
_cell.length_a   1.000
_cell.length_b   1.000
_cell.length_c   1.000
_cell.angle_alpha   90.00
_cell.angle_beta   90.00
_cell.angle_gamma   90.00
#
_symmetry.space_group_name_H-M   'P 1'
#
loop_
_entity.id
_entity.type
_entity.pdbx_description
1 polymer ?
#
loop_
_entity_poly.entity_id
_entity_poly.type
_entity_poly.pdbx_seq_one_letter_code
_entity_poly.pdbx_strand_id
1 'polypeptide(L)'
;MIEIASSLVRALQSGALYALMAIGLTLTLAILKIPNIAHAEYVTVGGYVSFYLINFAGFPLWQTVLPAFILGRKALEIAFLPIIIALLGGSGTLVGPLIGSIIFTLVYQLLLVNLPSLTKLIMGSVLIAVGIGASSGIVGLVRGLSRLRRKTYEASPPY
;
A
#
# COMPACT_ATOMS: atom_id res chain seq x y z
N MET A 1 12.13 -0.63 27.11
CA MET A 1 13.09 -0.24 26.04
C MET A 1 13.24 -1.30 24.94
N ILE A 2 13.27 -2.60 25.27
CA ILE A 2 13.42 -3.69 24.26
C ILE A 2 12.23 -3.76 23.27
N GLU A 3 11.00 -3.46 23.71
CA GLU A 3 9.81 -3.46 22.83
C GLU A 3 9.79 -2.35 21.77
N ILE A 4 10.37 -1.19 22.08
CA ILE A 4 10.42 -0.05 21.14
C ILE A 4 11.48 -0.35 20.06
N ALA A 5 12.63 -0.90 20.47
CA ALA A 5 13.67 -1.31 19.55
C ALA A 5 13.18 -2.42 18.59
N SER A 6 12.50 -3.44 19.12
CA SER A 6 11.96 -4.52 18.28
C SER A 6 10.83 -4.06 17.35
N SER A 7 10.00 -3.12 17.80
CA SER A 7 8.95 -2.51 16.96
C SER A 7 9.53 -1.68 15.82
N LEU A 8 10.61 -0.93 16.06
CA LEU A 8 11.32 -0.18 15.02
C LEU A 8 11.94 -1.11 13.97
N VAL A 9 12.60 -2.20 14.40
CA VAL A 9 13.17 -3.18 13.46
C VAL A 9 12.07 -3.83 12.61
N ARG A 10 10.94 -4.21 13.21
CA ARG A 10 9.78 -4.75 12.48
C ARG A 10 9.18 -3.74 11.52
N ALA A 11 9.04 -2.48 11.93
CA ALA A 11 8.51 -1.41 11.09
C ALA A 11 9.43 -1.10 9.90
N LEU A 12 10.75 -1.16 10.09
CA LEU A 12 11.73 -1.02 9.02
C LEU A 12 11.69 -2.20 8.04
N GLN A 13 11.71 -3.43 8.55
CA GLN A 13 11.69 -4.62 7.71
C GLN A 13 10.40 -4.72 6.89
N SER A 14 9.24 -4.56 7.54
CA SER A 14 7.94 -4.54 6.86
C SER A 14 7.79 -3.31 5.95
N GLY A 15 8.30 -2.16 6.37
CA GLY A 15 8.25 -0.91 5.59
C GLY A 15 9.04 -0.99 4.29
N ALA A 16 10.19 -1.68 4.30
CA ALA A 16 10.98 -1.92 3.10
C ALA A 16 10.25 -2.86 2.11
N LEU A 17 9.68 -3.96 2.62
CA LEU A 17 8.91 -4.91 1.79
C LEU A 17 7.69 -4.24 1.15
N TYR A 18 6.92 -3.47 1.94
CA TYR A 18 5.75 -2.80 1.42
C TYR A 18 6.08 -1.59 0.54
N ALA A 19 7.19 -0.90 0.78
CA ALA A 19 7.70 0.12 -0.14
C ALA A 19 7.95 -0.47 -1.52
N LEU A 20 8.65 -1.62 -1.58
CA LEU A 20 8.96 -2.28 -2.84
C LEU A 20 7.68 -2.67 -3.61
N MET A 21 6.71 -3.27 -2.90
CA MET A 21 5.41 -3.59 -3.50
C MET A 21 4.68 -2.33 -4.01
N ALA A 22 4.66 -1.26 -3.21
CA ALA A 22 4.00 0.00 -3.55
C ALA A 22 4.68 0.72 -4.71
N ILE A 23 6.00 0.65 -4.82
CA ILE A 23 6.77 1.19 -5.94
C ILE A 23 6.33 0.54 -7.25
N GLY A 24 6.19 -0.79 -7.29
CA GLY A 24 5.68 -1.50 -8.47
C GLY A 24 4.29 -1.00 -8.90
N LEU A 25 3.39 -0.80 -7.93
CA LEU A 25 2.08 -0.21 -8.17
C LEU A 25 2.19 1.23 -8.71
N THR A 26 3.07 2.07 -8.15
CA THR A 26 3.25 3.45 -8.66
C THR A 26 3.89 3.51 -10.04
N LEU A 27 4.77 2.59 -10.39
CA LEU A 27 5.37 2.52 -11.73
C LEU A 27 4.32 2.18 -12.78
N THR A 28 3.48 1.19 -12.51
CA THR A 28 2.36 0.84 -13.40
C THR A 28 1.35 1.98 -13.50
N LEU A 29 1.00 2.62 -12.38
CA LEU A 29 0.14 3.80 -12.33
C LEU A 29 0.72 4.99 -13.10
N ALA A 30 2.03 5.23 -13.03
CA ALA A 30 2.68 6.35 -13.70
C ALA A 30 2.60 6.23 -15.23
N ILE A 31 2.67 5.00 -15.75
CA ILE A 31 2.60 4.73 -17.20
C ILE A 31 1.14 4.66 -17.66
N LEU A 32 0.32 3.84 -17.01
CA LEU A 32 -1.05 3.55 -17.45
C LEU A 32 -2.04 4.66 -17.10
N LYS A 33 -1.74 5.49 -16.09
CA LYS A 33 -2.63 6.53 -15.53
C LYS A 33 -3.98 6.00 -15.02
N ILE A 34 -4.15 4.68 -14.97
CA ILE A 34 -5.30 3.99 -14.40
C ILE A 34 -4.84 3.02 -13.31
N PRO A 35 -5.50 3.00 -12.14
CA PRO A 35 -5.26 1.97 -11.14
C PRO A 35 -5.60 0.60 -11.70
N ASN A 36 -4.57 -0.23 -11.89
CA ASN A 36 -4.76 -1.62 -12.23
C ASN A 36 -5.19 -2.39 -10.97
N ILE A 37 -6.49 -2.32 -10.64
CA ILE A 37 -7.03 -2.92 -9.41
C ILE A 37 -7.10 -4.45 -9.59
N ALA A 38 -6.08 -5.13 -9.05
CA ALA A 38 -6.04 -6.42 -8.33
C ALA A 38 -6.88 -7.64 -8.77
N HIS A 39 -7.69 -7.60 -9.83
CA HIS A 39 -8.43 -8.78 -10.30
C HIS A 39 -7.47 -9.86 -10.80
N ALA A 40 -6.35 -9.47 -11.41
CA ALA A 40 -5.34 -10.40 -11.89
C ALA A 40 -4.75 -11.26 -10.75
N GLU A 41 -4.47 -10.68 -9.58
CA GLU A 41 -3.84 -11.39 -8.47
C GLU A 41 -4.76 -12.46 -7.86
N TYR A 42 -6.05 -12.15 -7.69
CA TYR A 42 -7.04 -13.12 -7.22
C TYR A 42 -7.18 -14.30 -8.19
N VAL A 43 -7.24 -14.00 -9.50
CA VAL A 43 -7.34 -15.03 -10.54
C VAL A 43 -6.07 -15.88 -10.60
N THR A 44 -4.89 -15.27 -10.49
CA THR A 44 -3.62 -16.00 -10.49
C THR A 44 -3.52 -16.92 -9.28
N VAL A 45 -3.80 -16.43 -8.07
CA VAL A 45 -3.74 -17.25 -6.85
C VAL A 45 -4.78 -18.35 -6.88
N GLY A 46 -6.03 -18.05 -7.24
CA GLY A 46 -7.09 -19.05 -7.34
C GLY A 46 -6.81 -20.12 -8.40
N GLY A 47 -6.26 -19.70 -9.56
CA GLY A 47 -5.84 -20.59 -10.63
C GLY A 47 -4.68 -21.50 -10.20
N TYR A 48 -3.64 -20.94 -9.57
CA TYR A 48 -2.48 -21.72 -9.10
C TYR A 48 -2.86 -22.72 -8.01
N VAL A 49 -3.70 -22.31 -7.05
CA VAL A 49 -4.22 -23.20 -6.00
C VAL A 49 -5.03 -24.34 -6.61
N SER A 50 -5.92 -24.03 -7.56
CA SER A 50 -6.74 -25.06 -8.22
C SER A 50 -5.88 -25.99 -9.06
N PHE A 51 -4.94 -25.46 -9.83
CA PHE A 51 -3.98 -26.24 -10.61
C PHE A 51 -3.19 -27.20 -9.72
N TYR A 52 -2.67 -26.71 -8.58
CA TYR A 52 -1.88 -27.53 -7.68
C TYR A 52 -2.70 -28.68 -7.06
N LEU A 53 -3.92 -28.37 -6.59
CA LEU A 53 -4.78 -29.36 -5.96
C LEU A 53 -5.28 -30.45 -6.93
N ILE A 54 -5.54 -30.08 -8.19
CA ILE A 54 -5.94 -31.04 -9.22
C ILE A 54 -4.75 -31.94 -9.59
N ASN A 55 -3.59 -31.36 -9.90
CA ASN A 55 -2.47 -32.10 -10.49
C ASN A 55 -1.63 -32.87 -9.48
N PHE A 56 -1.48 -32.37 -8.25
CA PHE A 56 -0.60 -32.99 -7.25
C PHE A 56 -1.36 -33.68 -6.13
N ALA A 57 -2.57 -33.22 -5.80
CA ALA A 57 -3.38 -33.79 -4.73
C ALA A 57 -4.60 -34.58 -5.23
N GLY A 58 -4.86 -34.61 -6.54
CA GLY A 58 -5.91 -35.41 -7.17
C GLY A 58 -7.35 -34.94 -6.89
N PHE A 59 -7.53 -33.71 -6.41
CA PHE A 59 -8.86 -33.17 -6.12
C PHE A 59 -9.62 -32.86 -7.43
N PRO A 60 -10.93 -33.18 -7.53
CA PRO A 60 -11.76 -32.74 -8.64
C PRO A 60 -12.01 -31.23 -8.57
N LEU A 61 -12.23 -30.60 -9.73
CA LEU A 61 -12.32 -29.13 -9.87
C LEU A 61 -13.32 -28.47 -8.90
N TRP A 62 -14.45 -29.12 -8.61
CA TRP A 62 -15.45 -28.54 -7.70
C TRP A 62 -14.92 -28.38 -6.26
N GLN A 63 -14.01 -29.27 -5.82
CA GLN A 63 -13.45 -29.25 -4.45
C GLN A 63 -12.37 -28.17 -4.31
N THR A 64 -11.76 -27.72 -5.41
CA THR A 64 -10.68 -26.71 -5.35
C THR A 64 -11.21 -25.29 -5.24
N VAL A 65 -12.49 -25.05 -5.53
CA VAL A 65 -13.13 -23.73 -5.48
C VAL A 65 -13.03 -23.11 -4.09
N LEU A 66 -13.33 -23.89 -3.04
CA LEU A 66 -13.29 -23.42 -1.65
C LEU A 66 -11.88 -22.97 -1.21
N PRO A 67 -10.82 -23.80 -1.30
CA PRO A 67 -9.48 -23.37 -0.93
C PRO A 67 -8.95 -22.24 -1.82
N ALA A 68 -9.27 -22.25 -3.12
CA ALA A 68 -8.91 -21.15 -4.03
C ALA A 68 -9.55 -19.83 -3.60
N PHE A 69 -10.83 -19.84 -3.20
CA PHE A 69 -11.54 -18.66 -2.71
C PHE A 69 -10.93 -18.14 -1.39
N ILE A 70 -10.67 -19.05 -0.44
CA ILE A 70 -10.11 -18.70 0.88
C ILE A 70 -8.71 -18.07 0.73
N LEU A 71 -7.85 -18.67 -0.09
CA LEU A 71 -6.49 -18.19 -0.33
C LEU A 71 -6.48 -16.94 -1.21
N GLY A 72 -7.33 -16.87 -2.23
CA GLY A 72 -7.49 -15.67 -3.05
C GLY A 72 -7.93 -14.47 -2.22
N ARG A 73 -8.85 -14.65 -1.27
CA ARG A 73 -9.24 -13.59 -0.31
C ARG A 73 -8.05 -13.09 0.50
N LYS A 74 -7.16 -14.00 0.94
CA LYS A 74 -5.96 -13.64 1.70
C LYS A 74 -4.94 -12.88 0.86
N ALA A 75 -4.73 -13.28 -0.40
CA ALA A 75 -3.88 -12.55 -1.32
C ALA A 75 -4.37 -11.12 -1.56
N LEU A 76 -5.68 -10.96 -1.76
CA LEU A 76 -6.31 -9.65 -1.93
C LEU A 76 -6.09 -8.74 -0.71
N GLU A 77 -6.20 -9.28 0.51
CA GLU A 77 -5.94 -8.55 1.76
C GLU A 77 -4.51 -7.97 1.80
N ILE A 78 -3.52 -8.73 1.30
CA ILE A 78 -2.11 -8.31 1.22
C ILE A 78 -1.92 -7.26 0.11
N ALA A 79 -2.61 -7.44 -1.03
CA ALA A 79 -2.54 -6.56 -2.19
C ALA A 79 -3.03 -5.12 -1.93
N PHE A 80 -3.90 -4.93 -0.94
CA PHE A 80 -4.40 -3.60 -0.59
C PHE A 80 -3.37 -2.73 0.15
N LEU A 81 -2.41 -3.32 0.87
CA LEU A 81 -1.38 -2.57 1.61
C LEU A 81 -0.53 -1.64 0.73
N PRO A 82 0.07 -2.12 -0.39
CA PRO A 82 0.84 -1.26 -1.27
C PRO A 82 -0.01 -0.16 -1.92
N ILE A 83 -1.32 -0.38 -2.12
CA ILE A 83 -2.24 0.64 -2.62
C ILE A 83 -2.36 1.78 -1.61
N ILE A 84 -2.60 1.47 -0.33
CA ILE A 84 -2.69 2.51 0.70
C ILE A 84 -1.38 3.28 0.79
N ILE A 85 -0.24 2.58 0.79
CA ILE A 85 1.09 3.20 0.88
C ILE A 85 1.39 4.10 -0.32
N ALA A 86 1.07 3.63 -1.53
CA ALA A 86 1.25 4.39 -2.75
C ALA A 86 0.38 5.66 -2.78
N LEU A 87 -0.88 5.56 -2.36
CA LEU A 87 -1.80 6.70 -2.34
C LEU A 87 -1.46 7.68 -1.22
N LEU A 88 -1.12 7.19 -0.03
CA LEU A 88 -0.73 8.00 1.13
C LEU A 88 0.57 8.75 0.84
N GLY A 89 1.55 8.08 0.24
CA GLY A 89 2.81 8.69 -0.20
C GLY A 89 2.69 9.64 -1.39
N GLY A 90 1.79 9.32 -2.34
CA GLY A 90 1.54 10.05 -3.57
C GLY A 90 1.87 9.21 -4.83
N SER A 91 0.89 9.01 -5.69
CA SER A 91 0.90 8.05 -6.81
C SER A 91 1.71 8.46 -8.05
N GLY A 92 2.42 9.59 -8.03
CA GLY A 92 3.18 10.12 -9.17
C GLY A 92 4.69 10.22 -8.96
N THR A 93 5.23 9.64 -7.88
CA THR A 93 6.66 9.72 -7.58
C THR A 93 7.17 8.40 -7.00
N LEU A 94 8.44 8.07 -7.24
CA LEU A 94 9.10 6.91 -6.60
C LEU A 94 9.37 7.15 -5.11
N VAL A 95 9.56 8.40 -4.71
CA VAL A 95 9.85 8.81 -3.32
C VAL A 95 8.59 8.79 -2.45
N GLY A 96 7.42 9.04 -3.04
CA GLY A 96 6.12 9.00 -2.36
C GLY A 96 5.91 7.69 -1.60
N PRO A 97 5.90 6.52 -2.26
CA PRO A 97 5.74 5.22 -1.61
C PRO A 97 6.76 4.90 -0.53
N LEU A 98 8.01 5.39 -0.65
CA LEU A 98 9.03 5.19 0.39
C LEU A 98 8.70 5.96 1.66
N ILE A 99 8.32 7.23 1.54
CA ILE A 99 7.88 8.03 2.69
C ILE A 99 6.57 7.49 3.24
N GLY A 100 5.65 7.14 2.33
CA GLY A 100 4.36 6.55 2.66
C GLY A 100 4.51 5.24 3.44
N SER A 101 5.46 4.38 3.07
CA SER A 101 5.65 3.09 3.75
C SER A 101 6.19 3.28 5.15
N ILE A 102 7.15 4.19 5.36
CA ILE A 102 7.71 4.46 6.69
C ILE A 102 6.61 4.99 7.62
N ILE A 103 5.84 5.98 7.17
CA ILE A 103 4.74 6.56 7.96
C ILE A 103 3.69 5.49 8.24
N PHE A 104 3.26 4.78 7.18
CA PHE A 104 2.23 3.77 7.27
C PHE A 104 2.63 2.63 8.20
N THR A 105 3.85 2.08 8.09
CA THR A 105 4.25 0.94 8.93
C THR A 105 4.47 1.33 10.37
N LEU A 106 4.95 2.53 10.66
CA LEU A 106 5.02 3.03 12.03
C LEU A 106 3.63 3.17 12.64
N VAL A 107 2.70 3.82 11.93
CA VAL A 107 1.31 3.98 12.37
C VAL A 107 0.65 2.61 12.52
N TYR A 108 0.80 1.73 11.54
CA TYR A 108 0.26 0.37 11.56
C TYR A 108 0.80 -0.43 12.75
N GLN A 109 2.11 -0.37 13.02
CA GLN A 109 2.71 -1.07 14.15
C GLN A 109 2.21 -0.51 15.49
N LEU A 110 2.05 0.81 15.61
CA LEU A 110 1.47 1.45 16.79
C LEU A 110 0.01 1.05 17.00
N LEU A 111 -0.81 1.03 15.94
CA LEU A 111 -2.21 0.59 16.00
C LEU A 111 -2.32 -0.89 16.36
N LEU A 112 -1.43 -1.72 15.82
CA LEU A 112 -1.43 -3.16 16.06
C LEU A 112 -1.11 -3.47 17.52
N VAL A 113 -0.21 -2.71 18.15
CA VAL A 113 0.14 -2.88 19.56
C VAL A 113 -0.94 -2.32 20.49
N ASN A 114 -1.53 -1.16 20.16
CA ASN A 114 -2.47 -0.48 21.07
C ASN A 114 -3.94 -0.85 20.84
N LEU A 115 -4.36 -1.11 19.60
CA LEU A 115 -5.76 -1.31 19.19
C LEU A 115 -5.88 -2.40 18.09
N PRO A 116 -5.49 -3.66 18.37
CA PRO A 116 -5.43 -4.72 17.35
C PRO A 116 -6.79 -4.98 16.66
N SER A 117 -7.89 -4.91 17.41
CA SER A 117 -9.25 -5.17 16.89
C SER A 117 -9.73 -4.12 15.89
N LEU A 118 -9.34 -2.86 16.08
CA LEU A 118 -9.75 -1.74 15.22
C LEU A 118 -8.76 -1.45 14.10
N THR A 119 -7.55 -2.03 14.13
CA THR A 119 -6.50 -1.74 13.16
C THR A 119 -7.00 -1.87 11.72
N LYS A 120 -7.64 -2.99 11.36
CA LYS A 120 -8.13 -3.20 9.98
C LYS A 120 -9.24 -2.22 9.59
N LEU A 121 -10.11 -1.84 10.53
CA LEU A 121 -11.16 -0.86 10.31
C LEU A 121 -10.56 0.52 10.04
N ILE A 122 -9.58 0.93 10.85
CA ILE A 122 -8.89 2.21 10.70
C ILE A 122 -8.08 2.24 9.40
N MET A 123 -7.39 1.15 9.04
CA MET A 123 -6.66 1.11 7.77
C MET A 123 -7.61 1.22 6.56
N GLY A 124 -8.79 0.58 6.63
CA GLY A 124 -9.82 0.68 5.61
C GLY A 124 -10.42 2.09 5.49
N SER A 125 -10.69 2.76 6.62
CA SER A 125 -11.18 4.14 6.59
C SER A 125 -10.11 5.11 6.08
N VAL A 126 -8.84 4.92 6.44
CA VAL A 126 -7.71 5.66 5.90
C VAL A 126 -7.60 5.46 4.39
N LEU A 127 -7.73 4.23 3.88
CA LEU A 127 -7.72 3.96 2.44
C LEU A 127 -8.80 4.76 1.71
N ILE A 128 -10.04 4.76 2.23
CA ILE A 128 -11.16 5.51 1.63
C ILE A 128 -10.90 7.02 1.68
N ALA A 129 -10.48 7.54 2.83
CA ALA A 129 -10.19 8.96 3.01
C ALA A 129 -9.07 9.45 2.07
N VAL A 130 -7.98 8.67 1.97
CA VAL A 130 -6.85 8.98 1.09
C VAL A 130 -7.25 8.81 -0.38
N GLY A 131 -8.00 7.76 -0.72
CA GLY A 131 -8.47 7.52 -2.09
C GLY A 131 -9.40 8.62 -2.62
N ILE A 132 -10.24 9.19 -1.76
CA ILE A 132 -11.13 10.32 -2.11
C ILE A 132 -10.36 11.65 -2.13
N GLY A 133 -9.48 11.87 -1.16
CA GLY A 133 -8.86 13.18 -0.93
C GLY A 133 -7.55 13.43 -1.67
N ALA A 134 -6.81 12.40 -2.12
CA ALA A 134 -5.42 12.56 -2.51
C ALA A 134 -5.10 11.97 -3.90
N SER A 135 -5.20 12.80 -4.94
CA SER A 135 -4.48 12.56 -6.21
C SER A 135 -2.97 12.83 -6.09
N SER A 136 -2.53 13.51 -5.02
CA SER A 136 -1.16 14.02 -4.86
C SER A 136 -0.39 13.49 -3.64
N GLY A 137 -1.06 12.85 -2.66
CA GLY A 137 -0.46 12.30 -1.43
C GLY A 137 0.32 13.30 -0.56
N ILE A 138 1.06 12.79 0.44
CA ILE A 138 1.89 13.60 1.35
C ILE A 138 2.98 14.37 0.59
N VAL A 139 3.66 13.73 -0.36
CA VAL A 139 4.75 14.37 -1.11
C VAL A 139 4.26 15.50 -2.02
N GLY A 140 3.07 15.36 -2.60
CA GLY A 140 2.48 16.43 -3.42
C GLY A 140 2.10 17.66 -2.61
N LEU A 141 1.59 17.47 -1.38
CA LEU A 141 1.30 18.58 -0.45
C LEU A 141 2.56 19.38 -0.11
N VAL A 142 3.65 18.69 0.24
CA VAL A 142 4.95 19.33 0.55
C VAL A 142 5.49 20.11 -0.65
N ARG A 143 5.41 19.54 -1.85
CA ARG A 143 5.82 20.23 -3.09
C ARG A 143 4.95 21.46 -3.37
N GLY A 144 3.65 21.40 -3.14
CA GLY A 144 2.74 22.54 -3.30
C GLY A 144 3.10 23.73 -2.40
N LEU A 145 3.38 23.47 -1.12
CA LEU A 145 3.84 24.48 -0.16
C LEU A 145 5.19 25.12 -0.55
N SER A 146 6.13 24.31 -1.03
CA SER A 146 7.45 24.82 -1.47
C SER A 146 7.36 25.77 -2.67
N ARG A 147 6.39 25.56 -3.57
CA ARG A 147 6.16 26.44 -4.74
C ARG A 147 5.58 27.79 -4.33
N LEU A 148 4.70 27.81 -3.34
CA LEU A 148 4.15 29.05 -2.78
C LEU A 148 5.25 29.91 -2.15
N ARG A 149 6.18 29.29 -1.41
CA ARG A 149 7.31 29.99 -0.78
C ARG A 149 8.28 30.61 -1.80
N ARG A 150 8.55 29.96 -2.94
CA ARG A 150 9.41 30.53 -4.00
C ARG A 150 8.79 31.78 -4.65
N LYS A 151 7.47 31.81 -4.83
CA LYS A 151 6.76 32.94 -5.45
C LYS A 151 6.82 34.22 -4.60
N THR A 152 7.05 34.10 -3.30
CA THR A 152 7.20 35.24 -2.37
C THR A 152 8.61 35.85 -2.39
N TYR A 153 9.64 35.07 -2.75
CA TYR A 153 11.02 35.57 -2.86
C TYR A 153 11.27 36.38 -4.14
N GLU A 154 10.59 36.07 -5.24
CA GLU A 154 10.68 36.81 -6.52
C GLU A 154 9.84 38.10 -6.53
N ALA A 155 8.99 38.33 -5.51
CA ALA A 155 8.16 39.53 -5.39
C ALA A 155 8.80 40.66 -4.56
N SER A 156 10.08 40.52 -4.17
CA SER A 156 10.84 41.65 -3.61
C SER A 156 11.34 42.53 -4.75
N PRO A 157 10.91 43.80 -4.85
CA PRO A 157 11.35 44.67 -5.93
C PRO A 157 12.88 44.89 -5.83
N PRO A 158 13.62 44.80 -6.94
CA PRO A 158 14.97 45.33 -6.96
C PRO A 158 14.85 46.85 -6.77
N TYR A 159 15.52 47.36 -5.74
CA TYR A 159 15.66 48.81 -5.52
C TYR A 159 16.13 49.52 -6.79
#